data_AF-A0A2E1MWL2-F1
#
_entry.id   AF-A0A2E1MWL2-F1
#
_cell.length_a   1.000
_cell.length_b   1.000
_cell.length_c   1.000
_cell.angle_alpha   90.00
_cell.angle_beta   90.00
_cell.angle_gamma   90.00
#
_symmetry.space_group_name_H-M   'P 1'
#
loop_
_entity.id
_entity.type
_entity.pdbx_description
1 polymer ?
#
loop_
_entity_poly.entity_id
_entity_poly.type
_entity_poly.pdbx_seq_one_letter_code
_entity_poly.pdbx_strand_id
1 'polypeptide(L)'
;MKKIILISLFGLMLSQTEVSQKTINVTIDGGSYTNINTIFPDYNLDWAIINVIGCPVSDICFIEGNASGSISVLNYSAGQNYYSQQYPTSYYAQNNQNFVISTSGGTNTIKLLVTAEFPIEETGYIDEGFDYCINVGANLLSSPCSEEVAITEAIPSEIANNLTGIITQGGATSQIAEGVWVGSLNGLGGGKGYWVISDIDGCFNYTCSE
;
A
#
# COMPACT_ATOMS: atom_id res chain seq x y z
N MET A 1 -12.63 3.06 5.39
CA MET A 1 -11.92 4.35 5.22
C MET A 1 -12.93 5.38 4.74
N LYS A 2 -13.01 6.56 5.39
CA LYS A 2 -13.85 7.67 4.91
C LYS A 2 -13.06 8.41 3.83
N LYS A 3 -13.49 8.34 2.57
CA LYS A 3 -12.91 9.11 1.47
C LYS A 3 -13.30 10.58 1.63
N ILE A 4 -12.32 11.49 1.62
CA ILE A 4 -12.57 12.94 1.60
C ILE A 4 -12.47 13.37 0.13
N ILE A 5 -13.55 13.91 -0.41
CA ILE A 5 -13.60 14.44 -1.77
C ILE A 5 -13.32 15.95 -1.68
N LEU A 6 -12.25 16.41 -2.32
CA LEU A 6 -11.99 17.84 -2.49
C LEU A 6 -12.35 18.23 -3.93
N ILE A 7 -13.33 19.12 -4.10
CA ILE A 7 -13.69 19.66 -5.41
C ILE A 7 -12.94 20.98 -5.58
N SER A 8 -11.93 21.03 -6.44
CA SER A 8 -11.33 22.30 -6.84
C SER A 8 -12.07 22.84 -8.07
N LEU A 9 -12.56 24.08 -7.98
CA LEU A 9 -13.24 24.76 -9.08
C LEU A 9 -12.26 25.75 -9.71
N PHE A 10 -11.47 25.30 -10.68
CA PHE A 10 -10.75 26.19 -11.59
C PHE A 10 -11.13 25.85 -13.02
N GLY A 11 -11.92 26.73 -13.65
CA GLY A 11 -12.13 26.76 -15.11
C GLY A 11 -12.59 25.45 -15.77
N LEU A 12 -13.89 25.18 -15.74
CA LEU A 12 -14.60 24.28 -16.68
C LEU A 12 -14.09 22.85 -16.91
N MET A 13 -13.26 22.28 -16.03
CA MET A 13 -13.11 20.83 -15.91
C MET A 13 -13.29 20.40 -14.46
N LEU A 14 -14.34 19.61 -14.20
CA LEU A 14 -14.52 18.91 -12.93
C LEU A 14 -13.55 17.71 -12.95
N SER A 15 -12.35 17.88 -12.40
CA SER A 15 -11.49 16.74 -12.07
C SER A 15 -11.79 16.30 -10.64
N GLN A 16 -12.18 15.03 -10.48
CA GLN A 16 -12.34 14.40 -9.17
C GLN A 16 -10.99 13.82 -8.74
N THR A 17 -10.28 14.50 -7.85
CA THR A 17 -9.08 13.94 -7.21
C THR A 17 -9.50 13.12 -5.98
N GLU A 18 -9.19 11.82 -5.97
CA GLU A 18 -9.30 11.02 -4.74
C GLU A 18 -8.16 11.40 -3.79
N VAL A 19 -8.49 12.08 -2.69
CA VAL A 19 -7.50 12.42 -1.66
C VAL A 19 -7.40 11.26 -0.67
N SER A 20 -6.24 10.62 -0.62
CA SER A 20 -5.90 9.60 0.37
C SER A 20 -5.02 10.17 1.48
N GLN A 21 -5.09 9.56 2.66
CA GLN A 21 -4.23 9.87 3.79
C GLN A 21 -3.33 8.67 4.09
N LYS A 22 -2.01 8.88 4.14
CA LYS A 22 -1.04 7.84 4.48
C LYS A 22 -0.30 8.21 5.75
N THR A 23 -0.15 7.23 6.65
CA THR A 23 0.69 7.35 7.84
C THR A 23 2.06 6.77 7.54
N ILE A 24 3.12 7.54 7.77
CA ILE A 24 4.47 7.21 7.32
C ILE A 24 5.45 7.44 8.44
N ASN A 25 6.34 6.47 8.66
CA ASN A 25 7.46 6.61 9.58
C ASN A 25 8.65 7.15 8.81
N VAL A 26 9.26 8.23 9.31
CA VAL A 26 10.45 8.85 8.71
C VAL A 26 11.56 8.85 9.75
N THR A 27 12.73 8.35 9.37
CA THR A 27 13.92 8.36 10.24
C THR A 27 14.81 9.53 9.87
N ILE A 28 15.16 10.35 10.87
CA ILE A 28 15.93 11.59 10.71
C ILE A 28 17.03 11.60 11.76
N ASP A 29 18.24 11.98 11.36
CA ASP A 29 19.33 12.21 12.30
C ASP A 29 19.13 13.52 13.07
N GLY A 30 19.23 13.45 14.39
CA GLY A 30 19.01 14.58 15.29
C GLY A 30 20.01 15.71 15.03
N GLY A 31 19.51 16.95 15.04
CA GLY A 31 20.26 18.13 14.63
C GLY A 31 20.40 18.29 13.11
N SER A 32 19.91 17.34 12.32
CA SER A 32 19.83 17.46 10.85
C SER A 32 18.43 17.91 10.41
N TYR A 33 18.42 18.42 9.18
CA TYR A 33 17.24 18.93 8.50
C TYR A 33 16.96 18.06 7.28
N THR A 34 15.77 17.44 7.22
CA THR A 34 15.35 16.63 6.07
C THR A 34 14.25 17.32 5.30
N ASN A 35 14.42 17.45 3.98
CA ASN A 35 13.43 18.04 3.10
C ASN A 35 12.29 17.05 2.82
N ILE A 36 11.04 17.47 2.90
CA ILE A 36 9.89 16.60 2.57
C ILE A 36 9.97 16.02 1.16
N ASN A 37 10.49 16.78 0.19
CA ASN A 37 10.65 16.32 -1.19
C ASN A 37 11.72 15.23 -1.32
N THR A 38 12.62 15.09 -0.35
CA THR A 38 13.55 13.96 -0.29
C THR A 38 12.93 12.71 0.30
N ILE A 39 11.85 12.85 1.08
CA ILE A 39 11.09 11.73 1.65
C ILE A 39 10.06 11.22 0.63
N PHE A 40 9.52 12.12 -0.18
CA PHE A 40 8.50 11.87 -1.21
C PHE A 40 8.93 12.37 -2.59
N PRO A 41 10.02 11.84 -3.18
CA PRO A 41 10.56 12.37 -4.42
C PRO A 41 9.62 12.20 -5.61
N ASP A 42 8.77 11.17 -5.58
CA ASP A 42 7.92 10.77 -6.71
C ASP A 42 6.48 11.30 -6.59
N TYR A 43 6.16 12.04 -5.53
CA TYR A 43 4.80 12.49 -5.26
C TYR A 43 4.67 14.00 -5.47
N ASN A 44 3.58 14.41 -6.14
CA ASN A 44 3.22 15.82 -6.17
C ASN A 44 2.66 16.23 -4.80
N LEU A 45 3.38 17.10 -4.10
CA LEU A 45 3.02 17.61 -2.78
C LEU A 45 2.44 19.03 -2.79
N ASP A 46 2.18 19.65 -3.95
CA ASP A 46 1.80 21.07 -4.09
C ASP A 46 0.50 21.46 -3.36
N TRP A 47 -0.31 20.48 -2.99
CA TRP A 47 -1.54 20.65 -2.21
C TRP A 47 -1.54 19.78 -0.94
N ALA A 48 -0.44 19.09 -0.64
CA ALA A 48 -0.38 18.13 0.43
C ALA A 48 -0.54 18.80 1.80
N ILE A 49 -1.30 18.14 2.67
CA ILE A 49 -1.43 18.47 4.09
C ILE A 49 -0.57 17.50 4.88
N ILE A 50 0.37 18.02 5.65
CA ILE A 50 1.30 17.21 6.45
C ILE A 50 1.09 17.50 7.94
N ASN A 51 0.98 16.45 8.74
CA ASN A 51 0.89 16.53 10.20
C ASN A 51 1.93 15.61 10.84
N VAL A 52 2.62 16.08 11.88
CA VAL A 52 3.36 15.19 12.79
C VAL A 52 2.36 14.59 13.78
N ILE A 53 2.19 13.27 13.73
CA ILE A 53 1.24 12.54 14.60
C ILE A 53 1.96 11.63 15.60
N GLY A 54 3.28 11.55 15.54
CA GLY A 54 4.09 10.85 16.54
C GLY A 54 5.53 11.35 16.54
N CYS A 55 6.07 11.56 17.74
CA CYS A 55 7.45 11.94 18.01
C CYS A 55 7.98 11.05 19.14
N PRO A 56 9.26 10.65 19.14
CA PRO A 56 9.87 9.93 20.25
C PRO A 56 9.80 10.71 21.57
N VAL A 57 9.56 10.01 22.67
CA VAL A 57 9.26 10.58 24.01
C VAL A 57 10.41 11.36 24.67
N SER A 58 11.61 11.30 24.09
CA SER A 58 12.82 12.02 24.53
C SER A 58 13.15 13.21 23.64
N ASP A 59 12.38 13.45 22.58
CA ASP A 59 12.79 14.34 21.50
C ASP A 59 11.75 15.41 21.14
N ILE A 60 12.26 16.46 20.52
CA ILE A 60 11.48 17.56 19.96
C ILE A 60 11.38 17.35 18.47
N CYS A 61 10.17 17.26 17.94
CA CYS A 61 9.92 17.17 16.51
C CYS A 61 9.19 18.42 16.05
N PHE A 62 9.71 19.07 15.02
CA PHE A 62 9.06 20.26 14.49
C PHE A 62 9.15 20.35 12.98
N ILE A 63 8.20 21.13 12.47
CA ILE A 63 8.06 21.49 11.08
C ILE A 63 8.42 22.96 10.93
N GLU A 64 9.32 23.26 10.00
CA GLU A 64 9.66 24.63 9.60
C GLU A 64 9.45 24.83 8.10
N GLY A 65 8.79 25.94 7.74
CA GLY A 65 8.74 26.47 6.38
C GLY A 65 9.83 27.52 6.15
N ASN A 66 10.34 27.63 4.93
CA ASN A 66 11.50 28.47 4.59
C ASN A 66 11.12 29.92 4.18
N ALA A 67 9.88 30.35 4.38
CA ALA A 67 9.43 31.70 4.01
C ALA A 67 9.15 32.60 5.22
N SER A 68 9.38 33.91 5.06
CA SER A 68 8.98 34.95 6.01
C SER A 68 7.46 34.91 6.21
N GLY A 69 7.00 34.44 7.38
CA GLY A 69 5.58 34.17 7.66
C GLY A 69 5.24 32.68 7.84
N SER A 70 6.24 31.80 7.75
CA SER A 70 6.11 30.39 8.10
C SER A 70 5.84 30.27 9.60
N ILE A 71 4.77 29.58 9.94
CA ILE A 71 4.53 29.13 11.31
C ILE A 71 5.55 28.01 11.58
N SER A 72 6.30 28.06 12.67
CA SER A 72 7.08 26.92 13.17
C SER A 72 6.22 26.18 14.18
N VAL A 73 5.95 24.89 13.97
CA VAL A 73 5.16 24.10 14.93
C VAL A 73 6.07 23.14 15.66
N LEU A 74 6.29 23.47 16.93
CA LEU A 74 7.04 22.69 17.89
C LEU A 74 6.09 21.66 18.54
N ASN A 75 6.29 20.38 18.26
CA ASN A 75 5.68 19.32 19.04
C ASN A 75 6.68 18.85 20.09
N TYR A 76 6.39 19.13 21.35
CA TYR A 76 7.19 18.74 22.51
C TYR A 76 6.56 17.51 23.17
N SER A 77 7.35 16.46 23.37
CA SER A 77 6.96 15.37 24.27
C SER A 77 7.99 15.23 25.37
N ALA A 78 7.61 15.65 26.59
CA ALA A 78 8.27 15.22 27.81
C ALA A 78 7.28 14.37 28.58
N GLY A 79 7.53 13.06 28.62
CA GLY A 79 6.85 12.12 29.50
C GLY A 79 5.32 12.11 29.39
N GLN A 80 4.78 11.20 28.56
CA GLN A 80 3.36 10.82 28.47
C GLN A 80 2.32 11.95 28.32
N ASN A 81 2.74 13.21 28.15
CA ASN A 81 1.88 14.36 27.97
C ASN A 81 2.31 15.11 26.71
N TYR A 82 1.45 15.06 25.69
CA TYR A 82 1.60 15.85 24.47
C TYR A 82 1.26 17.31 24.80
N TYR A 83 2.26 18.16 24.95
CA TYR A 83 2.03 19.60 24.97
C TYR A 83 2.12 20.09 23.53
N SER A 84 1.01 20.00 22.79
CA SER A 84 0.85 20.83 21.59
C SER A 84 0.64 22.27 22.05
N GLN A 85 1.35 23.22 21.46
CA GLN A 85 0.80 24.57 21.41
C GLN A 85 -0.42 24.50 20.50
N GLN A 86 -1.56 24.21 21.14
CA GLN A 86 -2.94 24.36 20.73
C GLN A 86 -3.10 24.77 19.26
N TYR A 87 -3.14 23.80 18.33
CA TYR A 87 -3.97 23.70 17.12
C TYR A 87 -3.50 22.46 16.31
N PRO A 88 -4.37 21.66 15.68
CA PRO A 88 -3.95 20.73 14.65
C PRO A 88 -3.43 21.54 13.47
N THR A 89 -2.11 21.65 13.30
CA THR A 89 -1.54 22.49 12.26
C THR A 89 -1.34 21.69 10.98
N SER A 90 -2.39 21.68 10.18
CA SER A 90 -2.32 21.32 8.77
C SER A 90 -1.41 22.30 8.05
N TYR A 91 -0.29 21.84 7.49
CA TYR A 91 0.56 22.65 6.60
C TYR A 91 0.22 22.42 5.15
N TYR A 92 0.05 23.51 4.39
CA TYR A 92 -0.11 23.47 2.94
C TYR A 92 1.27 23.63 2.28
N ALA A 93 1.76 22.59 1.63
CA ALA A 93 2.99 22.67 0.86
C ALA A 93 2.73 23.41 -0.48
N GLN A 94 2.70 24.75 -0.49
CA GLN A 94 2.57 25.51 -1.74
C GLN A 94 3.93 25.84 -2.36
N ASN A 95 4.06 25.77 -3.68
CA ASN A 95 5.10 26.42 -4.50
C ASN A 95 6.56 26.23 -4.00
N ASN A 96 7.10 25.02 -4.13
CA ASN A 96 8.55 24.78 -4.01
C ASN A 96 9.16 25.18 -2.65
N GLN A 97 8.34 25.24 -1.59
CA GLN A 97 8.79 25.51 -0.23
C GLN A 97 9.54 24.28 0.31
N ASN A 98 10.82 24.45 0.68
CA ASN A 98 11.57 23.43 1.37
C ASN A 98 11.03 23.30 2.80
N PHE A 99 10.17 22.32 3.00
CA PHE A 99 9.71 21.92 4.32
C PHE A 99 10.78 21.09 4.98
N VAL A 100 11.13 21.48 6.20
CA VAL A 100 12.21 20.86 6.93
C VAL A 100 11.68 20.23 8.21
N ILE A 101 12.04 18.97 8.42
CA ILE A 101 11.79 18.26 9.67
C ILE A 101 13.12 18.05 10.39
N SER A 102 13.12 18.27 11.71
CA SER A 102 14.26 17.96 12.56
C SER A 102 13.82 17.27 13.85
N THR A 103 14.78 16.60 14.47
CA THR A 103 14.66 16.00 15.80
C THR A 103 15.81 16.48 16.69
N SER A 104 15.66 16.42 18.01
CA SER A 104 16.81 16.57 18.92
C SER A 104 17.76 15.37 18.80
N GLY A 105 19.00 15.52 19.30
CA GLY A 105 20.16 14.70 18.94
C GLY A 105 19.94 13.17 18.93
N GLY A 106 20.65 12.48 18.02
CA GLY A 106 20.50 11.04 17.78
C GLY A 106 19.51 10.72 16.65
N THR A 107 19.59 9.51 16.09
CA THR A 107 18.70 9.10 14.99
C THR A 107 17.31 8.74 15.52
N ASN A 108 16.29 9.44 15.03
CA ASN A 108 14.93 9.37 15.55
C ASN A 108 13.91 9.07 14.45
N THR A 109 12.93 8.22 14.76
CA THR A 109 11.81 7.92 13.87
C THR A 109 10.57 8.70 14.29
N ILE A 110 10.08 9.55 13.39
CA ILE A 110 8.84 10.32 13.56
C ILE A 110 7.72 9.69 12.74
N LYS A 111 6.48 9.94 13.15
CA LYS A 111 5.29 9.49 12.42
C LYS A 111 4.55 10.68 11.83
N LEU A 112 4.37 10.67 10.51
CA LEU A 112 3.69 11.68 9.73
C LEU A 112 2.33 11.17 9.24
N LEU A 113 1.37 12.07 9.11
CA LEU A 113 0.13 11.88 8.36
C LEU A 113 0.14 12.86 7.20
N VAL A 114 0.14 12.34 5.98
CA VAL A 114 0.23 13.15 4.75
C VAL A 114 -1.02 12.93 3.92
N THR A 115 -1.63 14.00 3.39
CA THR A 115 -2.61 13.92 2.29
C THR A 115 -1.89 14.20 0.99
N ALA A 116 -1.95 13.30 0.03
CA ALA A 116 -1.45 13.55 -1.31
C ALA A 116 -2.23 12.68 -2.30
N GLU A 117 -1.98 12.89 -3.59
CA GLU A 117 -2.28 11.91 -4.63
C GLU A 117 -1.30 10.75 -4.44
N PHE A 118 -1.56 9.93 -3.43
CA PHE A 118 -0.97 8.62 -3.40
C PHE A 118 -1.66 7.83 -4.51
N PRO A 119 -0.91 7.25 -5.47
CA PRO A 119 -1.49 6.19 -6.26
C PRO A 119 -2.04 5.20 -5.24
N ILE A 120 -3.22 4.65 -5.55
CA ILE A 120 -3.63 3.43 -4.88
C ILE A 120 -2.45 2.48 -5.04
N GLU A 121 -1.70 2.28 -3.97
CA GLU A 121 -0.87 1.11 -3.86
C GLU A 121 -1.89 -0.01 -3.81
N GLU A 122 -2.21 -0.53 -5.00
CA GLU A 122 -2.62 -1.91 -5.10
C GLU A 122 -1.57 -2.65 -4.29
N THR A 123 -1.98 -3.12 -3.11
CA THR A 123 -1.21 -4.04 -2.27
C THR A 123 -1.09 -5.40 -2.97
N GLY A 124 -0.89 -5.39 -4.29
CA GLY A 124 -1.05 -6.47 -5.24
C GLY A 124 0.06 -6.48 -6.29
N TYR A 125 1.17 -5.78 -6.08
CA TYR A 125 2.44 -6.24 -6.64
C TYR A 125 2.83 -7.49 -5.88
N ILE A 126 2.34 -8.61 -6.40
CA ILE A 126 2.85 -9.93 -6.08
C ILE A 126 4.18 -10.00 -6.82
N ASP A 127 5.28 -9.93 -6.08
CA ASP A 127 6.63 -10.04 -6.65
C ASP A 127 6.70 -11.33 -7.49
N GLU A 128 7.40 -11.31 -8.62
CA GLU A 128 7.61 -12.52 -9.41
C GLU A 128 8.27 -13.57 -8.49
N GLY A 129 7.60 -14.71 -8.28
CA GLY A 129 8.04 -15.75 -7.35
C GLY A 129 7.39 -15.74 -5.96
N PHE A 130 6.23 -15.09 -5.78
CA PHE A 130 5.45 -15.25 -4.55
C PHE A 130 4.86 -16.65 -4.39
N ASP A 131 5.13 -17.28 -3.25
CA ASP A 131 4.64 -18.61 -2.88
C ASP A 131 3.17 -18.59 -2.42
N TYR A 132 2.32 -19.27 -3.18
CA TYR A 132 0.94 -19.56 -2.84
C TYR A 132 0.87 -20.88 -2.09
N CYS A 133 0.67 -20.80 -0.78
CA CYS A 133 0.52 -21.98 0.05
C CYS A 133 -0.96 -22.40 0.14
N ILE A 134 -1.20 -23.68 -0.09
CA ILE A 134 -2.48 -24.35 0.04
C ILE A 134 -2.41 -25.40 1.14
N ASN A 135 -3.56 -25.67 1.74
CA ASN A 135 -3.76 -26.75 2.68
C ASN A 135 -4.65 -27.84 2.13
N VAL A 136 -4.64 -29.01 2.77
CA VAL A 136 -5.65 -30.06 2.54
C VAL A 136 -7.04 -29.47 2.71
N GLY A 137 -7.91 -29.67 1.71
CA GLY A 137 -9.26 -29.12 1.65
C GLY A 137 -9.37 -27.94 0.67
N ALA A 138 -10.37 -27.08 0.90
CA ALA A 138 -10.70 -25.97 -0.01
C ALA A 138 -9.96 -24.68 0.37
N ASN A 139 -9.24 -24.12 -0.59
CA ASN A 139 -8.44 -22.89 -0.45
C ASN A 139 -8.98 -21.82 -1.40
N LEU A 140 -9.17 -20.60 -0.92
CA LEU A 140 -9.58 -19.48 -1.78
C LEU A 140 -8.36 -18.75 -2.30
N LEU A 141 -8.12 -18.83 -3.61
CA LEU A 141 -7.00 -18.20 -4.29
C LEU A 141 -7.49 -17.27 -5.41
N SER A 142 -6.65 -16.33 -5.81
CA SER A 142 -6.82 -15.52 -7.02
C SER A 142 -5.57 -15.69 -7.87
N SER A 143 -5.75 -15.95 -9.17
CA SER A 143 -4.62 -16.00 -10.10
C SER A 143 -4.01 -14.61 -10.26
N PRO A 144 -2.67 -14.46 -10.23
CA PRO A 144 -1.99 -13.21 -10.53
C PRO A 144 -1.93 -12.91 -12.04
N CYS A 145 -2.22 -13.89 -12.90
CA CYS A 145 -2.08 -13.72 -14.34
C CYS A 145 -3.18 -12.81 -14.88
N SER A 146 -2.81 -11.76 -15.63
CA SER A 146 -3.79 -10.85 -16.24
C SER A 146 -4.76 -11.57 -17.18
N GLU A 147 -4.22 -12.51 -17.97
CA GLU A 147 -4.97 -13.33 -18.92
C GLU A 147 -5.28 -14.72 -18.34
N GLU A 148 -6.24 -15.42 -18.95
CA GLU A 148 -6.60 -16.77 -18.57
C GLU A 148 -5.58 -17.79 -19.10
N VAL A 149 -4.94 -18.52 -18.18
CA VAL A 149 -3.92 -19.55 -18.49
C VAL A 149 -4.49 -20.93 -18.18
N ALA A 150 -4.19 -21.93 -19.01
CA ALA A 150 -4.69 -23.30 -18.80
C ALA A 150 -4.26 -23.84 -17.42
N ILE A 151 -5.12 -24.59 -16.74
CA ILE A 151 -4.86 -25.06 -15.35
C ILE A 151 -3.54 -25.82 -15.24
N THR A 152 -3.23 -26.66 -16.22
CA THR A 152 -2.01 -27.49 -16.29
C THR A 152 -0.74 -26.69 -16.57
N GLU A 153 -0.87 -25.44 -17.02
CA GLU A 153 0.23 -24.52 -17.27
C GLU A 153 0.37 -23.54 -16.11
N ALA A 154 -0.76 -23.03 -15.60
CA ALA A 154 -0.81 -22.05 -14.53
C ALA A 154 -0.26 -22.58 -13.20
N ILE A 155 -0.51 -23.86 -12.89
CA ILE A 155 -0.09 -24.50 -11.63
C ILE A 155 0.93 -25.60 -11.95
N PRO A 156 2.12 -25.61 -11.28
CA PRO A 156 3.09 -26.69 -11.44
C PRO A 156 2.48 -28.07 -11.20
N SER A 157 2.86 -29.05 -12.03
CA SER A 157 2.26 -30.40 -12.00
C SER A 157 2.36 -31.10 -10.63
N GLU A 158 3.41 -30.83 -9.87
CA GLU A 158 3.61 -31.34 -8.49
C GLU A 158 2.51 -30.91 -7.51
N ILE A 159 1.89 -29.75 -7.74
CA ILE A 159 0.69 -29.32 -7.01
C ILE A 159 -0.56 -29.71 -7.78
N ALA A 160 -0.64 -29.43 -9.08
CA ALA A 160 -1.85 -29.60 -9.88
C ALA A 160 -2.38 -31.04 -9.90
N ASN A 161 -1.49 -32.05 -9.82
CA ASN A 161 -1.86 -33.46 -9.78
C ASN A 161 -2.42 -33.92 -8.42
N ASN A 162 -2.26 -33.10 -7.38
CA ASN A 162 -2.79 -33.33 -6.04
C ASN A 162 -4.03 -32.47 -5.75
N LEU A 163 -4.65 -31.91 -6.80
CA LEU A 163 -5.88 -31.13 -6.72
C LEU A 163 -7.06 -31.96 -7.20
N THR A 164 -8.15 -31.98 -6.44
CA THR A 164 -9.35 -32.76 -6.81
C THR A 164 -10.34 -31.95 -7.63
N GLY A 165 -10.34 -30.62 -7.47
CA GLY A 165 -11.30 -29.75 -8.15
C GLY A 165 -10.99 -28.27 -7.99
N ILE A 166 -11.51 -27.46 -8.93
CA ILE A 166 -11.45 -26.00 -8.88
C ILE A 166 -12.84 -25.44 -9.21
N ILE A 167 -13.34 -24.53 -8.38
CA ILE A 167 -14.65 -23.90 -8.53
C ILE A 167 -14.48 -22.38 -8.59
N THR A 168 -15.12 -21.73 -9.55
CA THR A 168 -15.20 -20.27 -9.66
C THR A 168 -16.63 -19.81 -9.95
N GLN A 169 -16.85 -18.50 -10.06
CA GLN A 169 -18.15 -17.97 -10.44
C GLN A 169 -18.53 -18.46 -11.85
N GLY A 170 -19.61 -19.24 -11.92
CA GLY A 170 -20.16 -19.71 -13.20
C GLY A 170 -19.40 -20.87 -13.85
N GLY A 171 -18.39 -21.45 -13.19
CA GLY A 171 -17.60 -22.54 -13.76
C GLY A 171 -16.99 -23.45 -12.70
N ALA A 172 -16.74 -24.70 -13.08
CA ALA A 172 -16.04 -25.66 -12.24
C ALA A 172 -15.33 -26.71 -13.09
N THR A 173 -14.29 -27.32 -12.53
CA THR A 173 -13.64 -28.49 -13.10
C THR A 173 -13.25 -29.46 -12.01
N SER A 174 -13.23 -30.75 -12.34
CA SER A 174 -12.82 -31.83 -11.45
C SER A 174 -11.72 -32.65 -12.10
N GLN A 175 -10.73 -33.05 -11.31
CA GLN A 175 -9.65 -33.88 -11.79
C GLN A 175 -10.06 -35.35 -11.69
N ILE A 176 -10.11 -36.05 -12.83
CA ILE A 176 -10.54 -37.47 -12.89
C ILE A 176 -9.37 -38.45 -12.93
N ALA A 177 -8.18 -37.95 -13.26
CA ALA A 177 -6.87 -38.59 -13.16
C ALA A 177 -5.83 -37.47 -13.08
N GLU A 178 -4.62 -37.75 -12.59
CA GLU A 178 -3.54 -36.74 -12.48
C GLU A 178 -3.38 -35.94 -13.78
N GLY A 179 -3.56 -34.62 -13.71
CA GLY A 179 -3.48 -33.71 -14.85
C GLY A 179 -4.67 -33.72 -15.82
N VAL A 180 -5.64 -34.63 -15.65
CA VAL A 180 -6.83 -34.76 -16.52
C VAL A 180 -8.04 -34.10 -15.88
N TRP A 181 -8.39 -32.92 -16.40
CA TRP A 181 -9.46 -32.07 -15.90
C TRP A 181 -10.73 -32.20 -16.76
N VAL A 182 -11.89 -32.30 -16.12
CA VAL A 182 -13.21 -32.33 -16.79
C VAL A 182 -14.15 -31.34 -16.13
N GLY A 183 -14.69 -30.42 -16.93
CA GLY A 183 -15.67 -29.44 -16.48
C GLY A 183 -15.84 -28.28 -17.43
N SER A 184 -16.48 -27.21 -16.95
CA SER A 184 -16.68 -25.97 -17.72
C SER A 184 -15.54 -24.96 -17.53
N LEU A 185 -14.70 -25.12 -16.51
CA LEU A 185 -13.53 -24.29 -16.25
C LEU A 185 -12.28 -24.90 -16.90
N ASN A 186 -11.63 -24.15 -17.80
CA ASN A 186 -10.44 -24.62 -18.53
C ASN A 186 -9.14 -23.90 -18.14
N GLY A 187 -9.25 -22.71 -17.54
CA GLY A 187 -8.09 -21.90 -17.16
C GLY A 187 -8.33 -21.00 -15.95
N LEU A 188 -7.25 -20.35 -15.52
CA LEU A 188 -7.18 -19.45 -14.38
C LEU A 188 -6.66 -18.09 -14.86
N GLY A 189 -7.48 -17.05 -14.73
CA GLY A 189 -7.11 -15.66 -15.00
C GLY A 189 -7.43 -14.73 -13.84
N GLY A 190 -6.89 -13.52 -13.93
CA GLY A 190 -6.96 -12.47 -12.92
C GLY A 190 -8.37 -11.91 -12.73
N GLY A 191 -8.57 -11.20 -11.63
CA GLY A 191 -9.85 -10.59 -11.27
C GLY A 191 -10.96 -11.59 -10.87
N LYS A 192 -10.65 -12.89 -10.77
CA LYS A 192 -11.56 -13.96 -10.34
C LYS A 192 -11.04 -14.69 -9.11
N GLY A 193 -11.94 -15.17 -8.26
CA GLY A 193 -11.63 -16.05 -7.13
C GLY A 193 -11.88 -17.52 -7.47
N TYR A 194 -11.02 -18.39 -6.98
CA TYR A 194 -11.06 -19.84 -7.20
C TYR A 194 -10.99 -20.58 -5.87
N TRP A 195 -11.96 -21.48 -5.64
CA TRP A 195 -11.87 -22.47 -4.59
C TRP A 195 -11.13 -23.69 -5.13
N VAL A 196 -9.85 -23.79 -4.76
CA VAL A 196 -8.95 -24.89 -5.14
C VAL A 196 -8.99 -25.95 -4.05
N ILE A 197 -9.39 -27.17 -4.40
CA ILE A 197 -9.54 -28.29 -3.48
C ILE A 197 -8.31 -29.19 -3.60
N SER A 198 -7.55 -29.35 -2.52
CA SER A 198 -6.29 -30.10 -2.50
C SER A 198 -6.30 -31.26 -1.50
N ASP A 199 -5.55 -32.31 -1.83
CA ASP A 199 -5.29 -33.44 -0.93
C ASP A 199 -3.95 -33.32 -0.18
N ILE A 200 -3.18 -32.25 -0.41
CA ILE A 200 -1.88 -32.01 0.23
C ILE A 200 -1.78 -30.59 0.80
N ASP A 201 -0.84 -30.41 1.72
CA ASP A 201 -0.29 -29.10 2.02
C ASP A 201 0.92 -28.84 1.11
N GLY A 202 1.04 -27.63 0.56
CA GLY A 202 2.16 -27.28 -0.32
C GLY A 202 2.15 -25.82 -0.72
N CYS A 203 3.26 -25.33 -1.26
CA CYS A 203 3.37 -23.97 -1.79
C CYS A 203 3.87 -24.00 -3.24
N PHE A 204 3.41 -23.08 -4.08
CA PHE A 204 3.81 -22.98 -5.48
C PHE A 204 3.76 -21.54 -5.99
N ASN A 205 4.38 -21.28 -7.14
CA ASN A 205 4.17 -20.03 -7.89
C ASN A 205 3.33 -20.31 -9.12
N TYR A 206 2.49 -19.33 -9.49
CA TYR A 206 1.78 -19.41 -10.76
C TYR A 206 2.73 -19.14 -11.93
N THR A 207 2.53 -19.86 -13.03
CA THR A 207 3.15 -19.53 -14.32
C THR A 207 2.13 -18.76 -15.16
N CYS A 208 2.46 -17.54 -15.55
CA CYS A 208 1.62 -16.75 -16.45
C CYS A 208 2.15 -16.86 -17.89
N SER A 209 1.25 -16.81 -18.88
CA SER A 209 1.66 -16.66 -20.29
C SER A 209 2.19 -15.24 -20.50
N GLU A 210 3.39 -15.12 -21.08
CA GLU A 210 3.94 -13.84 -21.57
C GLU A 210 3.07 -13.20 -22.66
#